data_AF-A0A7Y3EFU2-F1
#
_entry.id   AF-A0A7Y3EFU2-F1
#
_cell.length_a   1.000
_cell.length_b   1.000
_cell.length_c   1.000
_cell.angle_alpha   90.00
_cell.angle_beta   90.00
_cell.angle_gamma   90.00
#
_symmetry.space_group_name_H-M   'P 1'
#
loop_
_entity.id
_entity.type
_entity.pdbx_description
1 polymer ?
#
loop_
_entity_poly.entity_id
_entity_poly.type
_entity_poly.pdbx_seq_one_letter_code
_entity_poly.pdbx_strand_id
1 'polypeptide(L)'
;MRRIPKRLLLVSYEDSRPKLREGQQLLLETLHDPGFAEHRETYLGRSRHRVDLAILRDPFNFFASRLKILEKLSGFQDLDRLVANWTDVARRALDPGESDPFVVRFNSWRTDESYRRELCIRIHGEFSDRTLDQVADFGGGSSFEGLRHAPLTLAEVRSKLSLRALIDPREWRALPRYLARLGAKGAGAMDVFGRWKHMDEDERFRGIFARHPDLLEMSEEMFGPIPGTREFVRDCARGQ
;
A
#
# COMPACT_ATOMS: atom_id res chain seq x y z
N MET A 1 -23.08 21.78 3.41
CA MET A 1 -22.08 21.33 2.41
C MET A 1 -20.76 22.05 2.67
N ARG A 2 -19.67 21.34 3.04
CA ARG A 2 -18.37 21.99 3.32
C ARG A 2 -17.82 22.62 2.04
N ARG A 3 -17.81 23.95 1.96
CA ARG A 3 -17.28 24.75 0.84
C ARG A 3 -15.79 25.09 1.02
N ILE A 4 -14.99 24.13 1.50
CA ILE A 4 -13.53 24.33 1.50
C ILE A 4 -13.03 23.69 0.20
N PRO A 5 -12.45 24.45 -0.73
CA PRO A 5 -11.84 23.87 -1.91
C PRO A 5 -10.71 22.94 -1.46
N LYS A 6 -10.91 21.63 -1.64
CA LYS A 6 -9.86 20.64 -1.40
C LYS A 6 -8.92 20.69 -2.59
N ARG A 7 -7.62 20.90 -2.33
CA ARG A 7 -6.57 20.82 -3.38
C ARG A 7 -6.38 19.39 -3.89
N LEU A 8 -6.68 18.39 -3.05
CA LEU A 8 -6.61 16.96 -3.35
C LEU A 8 -7.65 16.19 -2.53
N LEU A 9 -8.29 15.21 -3.13
CA LEU A 9 -9.16 14.25 -2.46
C LEU A 9 -8.73 12.83 -2.87
N LEU A 10 -8.27 12.05 -1.89
CA LEU A 10 -7.97 10.63 -2.07
C LEU A 10 -9.18 9.81 -1.63
N VAL A 11 -9.63 8.90 -2.49
CA VAL A 11 -10.67 7.91 -2.18
C VAL A 11 -10.05 6.53 -2.39
N SER A 12 -10.09 5.69 -1.37
CA SER A 12 -9.57 4.32 -1.43
C SER A 12 -10.72 3.33 -1.57
N TYR A 13 -10.61 2.44 -2.55
CA TYR A 13 -11.46 1.27 -2.70
C TYR A 13 -10.72 0.10 -2.09
N GLU A 14 -11.15 -0.34 -0.91
CA GLU A 14 -10.58 -1.50 -0.24
C GLU A 14 -11.35 -2.78 -0.61
N ASP A 15 -10.63 -3.91 -0.63
CA ASP A 15 -11.13 -5.27 -0.77
C ASP A 15 -12.05 -5.69 0.39
N SER A 16 -13.22 -5.05 0.53
CA SER A 16 -14.21 -5.42 1.53
C SER A 16 -15.47 -5.99 0.87
N ARG A 17 -15.80 -7.24 1.20
CA ARG A 17 -17.00 -7.99 0.75
C ARG A 17 -18.32 -7.19 0.78
N PRO A 18 -18.64 -6.37 1.81
CA PRO A 18 -19.91 -5.62 1.84
C PRO A 18 -20.04 -4.52 0.76
N LYS A 19 -19.00 -4.28 -0.06
CA LYS A 19 -19.02 -3.24 -1.10
C LYS A 19 -19.34 -3.75 -2.51
N LEU A 20 -19.42 -5.06 -2.73
CA LEU A 20 -19.83 -5.59 -4.03
C LEU A 20 -21.36 -5.59 -4.17
N ARG A 21 -21.84 -5.18 -5.34
CA ARG A 21 -23.23 -5.40 -5.77
C ARG A 21 -23.43 -6.82 -6.27
N GLU A 22 -24.69 -7.25 -6.31
CA GLU A 22 -25.10 -8.50 -6.95
C GLU A 22 -24.64 -8.51 -8.42
N GLY A 23 -23.89 -9.54 -8.80
CA GLY A 23 -23.29 -9.68 -10.13
C GLY A 23 -21.85 -9.19 -10.27
N GLN A 24 -21.31 -8.40 -9.32
CA GLN A 24 -19.88 -8.07 -9.29
C GLN A 24 -19.10 -9.19 -8.60
N GLN A 25 -17.92 -9.52 -9.12
CA GLN A 25 -17.04 -10.57 -8.59
C GLN A 25 -15.65 -10.02 -8.24
N LEU A 26 -15.15 -9.04 -9.01
CA LEU A 26 -13.78 -8.54 -8.91
C LEU A 26 -13.69 -7.09 -8.42
N LEU A 27 -12.51 -6.68 -7.95
CA LEU A 27 -12.28 -5.33 -7.42
C LEU A 27 -12.44 -4.25 -8.50
N LEU A 28 -11.88 -4.45 -9.70
CA LEU A 28 -11.91 -3.42 -10.75
C LEU A 28 -13.34 -3.10 -11.22
N GLU A 29 -14.27 -4.06 -11.13
CA GLU A 29 -15.69 -3.87 -11.44
C GLU A 29 -16.36 -2.86 -10.49
N THR A 30 -15.80 -2.65 -9.30
CA THR A 30 -16.32 -1.68 -8.32
C THR A 30 -15.93 -0.24 -8.63
N LEU A 31 -14.86 -0.03 -9.43
CA LEU A 31 -14.40 1.32 -9.79
C LEU A 31 -15.42 2.06 -10.65
N HIS A 32 -16.20 1.31 -11.45
CA HIS A 32 -17.21 1.83 -12.35
C HIS A 32 -18.63 1.62 -11.84
N ASP A 33 -18.81 1.53 -10.52
CA ASP A 33 -20.14 1.41 -9.92
C ASP A 33 -21.07 2.53 -10.43
N PRO A 34 -22.16 2.21 -11.17
CA PRO A 34 -22.99 3.22 -11.82
C PRO A 34 -23.63 4.20 -10.84
N GLY A 35 -24.00 3.72 -9.64
CA GLY A 35 -24.63 4.57 -8.63
C GLY A 35 -23.64 5.54 -7.98
N PHE A 36 -22.40 5.10 -7.76
CA PHE A 36 -21.33 6.00 -7.35
C PHE A 36 -21.00 7.00 -8.46
N ALA A 37 -20.92 6.55 -9.72
CA ALA A 37 -20.62 7.40 -10.87
C ALA A 37 -21.67 8.51 -11.06
N GLU A 38 -22.95 8.16 -10.95
CA GLU A 38 -24.08 9.10 -11.07
C GLU A 38 -24.03 10.21 -10.01
N HIS A 39 -23.67 9.86 -8.77
CA HIS A 39 -23.65 10.81 -7.65
C HIS A 39 -22.25 11.33 -7.29
N ARG A 40 -21.23 11.00 -8.10
CA ARG A 40 -19.81 11.28 -7.79
C ARG A 40 -19.55 12.76 -7.53
N GLU A 41 -20.11 13.68 -8.33
CA GLU A 41 -19.92 15.12 -8.13
C GLU A 41 -20.57 15.62 -6.84
N THR A 42 -21.68 15.01 -6.43
CA THR A 42 -22.34 15.31 -5.15
C THR A 42 -21.48 14.85 -3.97
N TYR A 43 -20.84 13.68 -4.09
CA TYR A 43 -20.03 13.11 -3.01
C TYR A 43 -18.63 13.74 -2.91
N LEU A 44 -17.95 13.87 -4.04
CA LEU A 44 -16.54 14.27 -4.12
C LEU A 44 -16.35 15.74 -4.47
N GLY A 45 -17.36 16.38 -5.07
CA GLY A 45 -17.27 17.71 -5.64
C GLY A 45 -16.75 17.71 -7.08
N ARG A 46 -16.66 18.92 -7.64
CA ARG A 46 -16.18 19.16 -9.01
C ARG A 46 -14.66 19.31 -9.02
N SER A 47 -13.94 18.20 -9.16
CA SER A 47 -12.48 18.22 -9.32
C SER A 47 -12.08 18.64 -10.73
N ARG A 48 -11.06 19.50 -10.84
CA ARG A 48 -10.47 19.93 -12.13
C ARG A 48 -9.76 18.80 -12.86
N HIS A 49 -9.09 17.93 -12.10
CA HIS A 49 -8.40 16.75 -12.59
C HIS A 49 -8.90 15.54 -11.81
N ARG A 50 -9.01 14.39 -12.49
CA ARG A 50 -9.42 13.11 -11.90
C ARG A 50 -8.44 12.06 -12.40
N VAL A 51 -7.95 11.25 -11.48
CA VAL A 51 -7.02 10.16 -11.79
C VAL A 51 -7.44 8.98 -10.95
N ASP A 52 -7.77 7.87 -11.60
CA ASP A 52 -8.06 6.62 -10.93
C ASP A 52 -6.77 5.78 -10.92
N LEU A 53 -6.39 5.30 -9.72
CA LEU A 53 -5.12 4.62 -9.48
C LEU A 53 -5.38 3.23 -8.88
N ALA A 54 -4.66 2.24 -9.37
CA ALA A 54 -4.53 0.94 -8.71
C ALA A 54 -3.08 0.78 -8.23
N ILE A 55 -2.88 0.33 -7.00
CA ILE A 55 -1.53 0.10 -6.46
C ILE A 55 -1.28 -1.40 -6.43
N LEU A 56 -0.25 -1.85 -7.14
CA LEU A 56 0.13 -3.25 -7.23
C LEU A 56 1.51 -3.48 -6.65
N ARG A 57 1.65 -4.52 -5.84
CA ARG A 57 2.91 -4.98 -5.26
C ARG A 57 3.22 -6.38 -5.76
N ASP A 58 4.49 -6.76 -5.72
CA ASP A 58 4.90 -8.13 -6.03
C ASP A 58 4.03 -9.15 -5.27
N PRO A 59 3.63 -10.25 -5.92
CA PRO A 59 2.62 -11.16 -5.38
C PRO A 59 3.10 -11.80 -4.08
N PHE A 60 4.39 -12.10 -3.97
CA PHE A 60 4.99 -12.72 -2.77
C PHE A 60 4.78 -11.85 -1.53
N ASN A 61 5.22 -10.59 -1.55
CA ASN A 61 5.05 -9.70 -0.41
C ASN A 61 3.60 -9.22 -0.25
N PHE A 62 2.82 -9.15 -1.33
CA PHE A 62 1.39 -8.83 -1.26
C PHE A 62 0.62 -9.91 -0.50
N PHE A 63 0.69 -11.17 -0.93
CA PHE A 63 -0.04 -12.27 -0.31
C PHE A 63 0.45 -12.54 1.12
N ALA A 64 1.76 -12.46 1.37
CA ALA A 64 2.31 -12.58 2.73
C ALA A 64 1.73 -11.50 3.67
N SER A 65 1.66 -10.25 3.20
CA SER A 65 1.09 -9.16 3.98
C SER A 65 -0.41 -9.32 4.19
N ARG A 66 -1.15 -9.85 3.21
CA ARG A 66 -2.59 -10.07 3.32
C ARG A 66 -2.91 -11.21 4.27
N LEU A 67 -2.28 -12.37 4.14
CA LEU A 67 -2.48 -13.52 5.05
C LEU A 67 -2.30 -13.13 6.51
N LYS A 68 -1.24 -12.38 6.84
CA LYS A 68 -1.02 -11.86 8.20
C LYS A 68 -2.13 -10.94 8.71
N ILE A 69 -2.79 -10.21 7.81
CA ILE A 69 -3.94 -9.36 8.15
C ILE A 69 -5.20 -10.21 8.29
N LEU A 70 -5.39 -11.25 7.48
CA LEU A 70 -6.53 -12.17 7.57
C LEU A 70 -6.57 -12.90 8.92
N GLU A 71 -5.41 -13.22 9.47
CA GLU A 71 -5.30 -13.78 10.84
C GLU A 71 -5.81 -12.82 11.92
N LYS A 72 -5.67 -11.50 11.69
CA LYS A 72 -6.08 -10.46 12.64
C LYS A 72 -7.51 -9.97 12.42
N LEU A 73 -8.01 -10.01 11.18
CA LEU A 73 -9.30 -9.48 10.78
C LEU A 73 -10.19 -10.61 10.28
N SER A 74 -11.28 -10.87 10.99
CA SER A 74 -12.27 -11.92 10.74
C SER A 74 -13.08 -11.81 9.43
N GLY A 75 -12.63 -11.01 8.45
CA GLY A 75 -13.50 -10.51 7.38
C GLY A 75 -13.20 -10.99 5.94
N PHE A 76 -12.03 -11.55 5.64
CA PHE A 76 -11.69 -11.91 4.27
C PHE A 76 -11.06 -13.30 4.20
N GLN A 77 -11.89 -14.32 4.03
CA GLN A 77 -11.45 -15.73 4.03
C GLN A 77 -11.26 -16.31 2.62
N ASP A 78 -11.52 -15.52 1.58
CA ASP A 78 -11.54 -15.99 0.19
C ASP A 78 -10.20 -15.73 -0.50
N LEU A 79 -9.26 -16.67 -0.36
CA LEU A 79 -7.93 -16.57 -0.97
C LEU A 79 -7.99 -16.58 -2.49
N ASP A 80 -8.88 -17.36 -3.08
CA ASP A 80 -9.00 -17.48 -4.53
C ASP A 80 -9.45 -16.14 -5.13
N ARG A 81 -10.36 -15.45 -4.46
CA ARG A 81 -10.71 -14.08 -4.84
C ARG A 81 -9.58 -13.07 -4.65
N LEU A 82 -8.76 -13.22 -3.61
CA LEU A 82 -7.58 -12.36 -3.43
C LEU A 82 -6.63 -12.50 -4.62
N VAL A 83 -6.39 -13.75 -5.04
CA VAL A 83 -5.56 -14.07 -6.20
C VAL A 83 -6.19 -13.54 -7.48
N ALA A 84 -7.50 -13.71 -7.67
CA ALA A 84 -8.21 -13.19 -8.83
C ALA A 84 -8.13 -11.65 -8.92
N ASN A 85 -8.35 -10.93 -7.82
CA ASN A 85 -8.22 -9.48 -7.77
C ASN A 85 -6.79 -9.02 -8.08
N TRP A 86 -5.77 -9.68 -7.51
CA TRP A 86 -4.38 -9.36 -7.80
C TRP A 86 -4.06 -9.58 -9.28
N THR A 87 -4.51 -10.71 -9.85
CA THR A 87 -4.30 -11.10 -11.24
C THR A 87 -4.95 -10.11 -12.21
N ASP A 88 -6.16 -9.66 -11.90
CA ASP A 88 -6.89 -8.68 -12.72
C ASP A 88 -6.15 -7.33 -12.79
N VAL A 89 -5.67 -6.83 -11.65
CA VAL A 89 -4.84 -5.62 -11.59
C VAL A 89 -3.48 -5.83 -12.29
N ALA A 90 -2.87 -7.01 -12.15
CA ALA A 90 -1.61 -7.36 -12.81
C ALA A 90 -1.74 -7.38 -14.33
N ARG A 91 -2.80 -8.00 -14.86
CA ARG A 91 -3.09 -7.99 -16.30
C ARG A 91 -3.27 -6.57 -16.81
N ARG A 92 -3.96 -5.71 -16.06
CA ARG A 92 -4.07 -4.28 -16.41
C ARG A 92 -2.73 -3.54 -16.34
N ALA A 93 -1.81 -3.95 -15.49
CA ALA A 93 -0.48 -3.35 -15.42
C ALA A 93 0.39 -3.72 -16.63
N LEU A 94 0.24 -4.95 -17.13
CA LEU A 94 0.97 -5.48 -18.27
C LEU A 94 0.43 -4.97 -19.61
N ASP A 95 -0.90 -4.87 -19.72
CA ASP A 95 -1.59 -4.29 -20.86
C ASP A 95 -2.42 -3.08 -20.40
N PRO A 96 -1.80 -1.88 -20.26
CA PRO A 96 -2.47 -0.71 -19.73
C PRO A 96 -3.59 -0.17 -20.64
N GLY A 97 -3.64 -0.56 -21.92
CA GLY A 97 -4.59 -0.03 -22.90
C GLY A 97 -4.75 1.49 -22.83
N GLU A 98 -5.93 1.99 -23.23
CA GLU A 98 -6.33 3.40 -23.03
C GLU A 98 -7.22 3.59 -21.79
N SER A 99 -7.44 2.54 -20.99
CA SER A 99 -8.51 2.51 -19.98
C SER A 99 -7.99 2.65 -18.54
N ASP A 100 -8.63 3.53 -17.77
CA ASP A 100 -8.45 3.66 -16.32
C ASP A 100 -8.76 2.35 -15.56
N PRO A 101 -8.10 2.06 -14.42
CA PRO A 101 -7.16 2.93 -13.68
C PRO A 101 -5.70 2.78 -14.13
N PHE A 102 -4.90 3.81 -13.87
CA PHE A 102 -3.43 3.72 -13.99
C PHE A 102 -2.84 2.87 -12.85
N VAL A 103 -2.03 1.87 -13.20
CA VAL A 103 -1.41 0.97 -12.20
C VAL A 103 -0.05 1.48 -11.74
N VAL A 104 0.04 1.77 -10.44
CA VAL A 104 1.27 2.13 -9.72
C VAL A 104 1.95 0.84 -9.24
N ARG A 105 3.16 0.59 -9.76
CA ARG A 105 4.02 -0.50 -9.30
C ARG A 105 4.71 -0.08 -8.01
N PHE A 106 4.29 -0.67 -6.88
CA PHE A 106 4.79 -0.32 -5.55
C PHE A 106 6.31 -0.47 -5.43
N ASN A 107 6.87 -1.54 -6.00
CA ASN A 107 8.31 -1.81 -5.90
C ASN A 107 9.11 -0.70 -6.60
N SER A 108 8.73 -0.34 -7.83
CA SER A 108 9.32 0.79 -8.56
C SER A 108 9.10 2.12 -7.86
N TRP A 109 7.88 2.39 -7.37
CA TRP A 109 7.61 3.59 -6.56
C TRP A 109 8.56 3.70 -5.36
N ARG A 110 8.84 2.59 -4.69
CA ARG A 110 9.70 2.57 -3.49
C ARG A 110 11.17 2.79 -3.81
N THR A 111 11.68 2.26 -4.92
CA THR A 111 13.13 2.20 -5.20
C THR A 111 13.62 3.17 -6.28
N ASP A 112 12.76 3.59 -7.20
CA ASP A 112 13.13 4.36 -8.39
C ASP A 112 12.62 5.80 -8.31
N GLU A 113 13.54 6.76 -8.19
CA GLU A 113 13.23 8.19 -8.19
C GLU A 113 12.65 8.67 -9.52
N SER A 114 13.17 8.18 -10.65
CA SER A 114 12.69 8.57 -11.97
C SER A 114 11.24 8.15 -12.16
N TYR A 115 10.90 6.92 -11.74
CA TYR A 115 9.52 6.44 -11.72
C TYR A 115 8.61 7.31 -10.83
N ARG A 116 9.08 7.72 -9.64
CA ARG A 116 8.31 8.64 -8.78
C ARG A 116 8.11 10.02 -9.41
N ARG A 117 9.11 10.56 -10.09
CA ARG A 117 9.01 11.85 -10.81
C ARG A 117 7.97 11.78 -11.93
N GLU A 118 8.01 10.73 -12.75
CA GLU A 118 7.02 10.48 -13.81
C GLU A 118 5.61 10.33 -13.24
N LEU A 119 5.48 9.56 -12.15
CA LEU A 119 4.21 9.40 -11.44
C LEU A 119 3.65 10.75 -10.97
N CYS A 120 4.49 11.59 -10.35
CA CYS A 120 4.07 12.91 -9.88
C CYS A 120 3.55 13.79 -11.03
N ILE A 121 4.23 13.79 -12.18
CA ILE A 121 3.78 14.52 -13.38
C ILE A 121 2.41 13.97 -13.84
N ARG A 122 2.25 12.65 -13.90
CA ARG A 122 1.02 11.99 -14.36
C ARG A 122 -0.18 12.28 -13.47
N ILE A 123 0.02 12.42 -12.16
CA ILE A 123 -1.05 12.78 -11.21
C ILE A 123 -1.25 14.29 -11.03
N HIS A 124 -0.63 15.12 -11.87
CA HIS A 124 -0.66 16.58 -11.80
C HIS A 124 -0.15 17.15 -10.46
N GLY A 125 0.84 16.49 -9.86
CA GLY A 125 1.48 16.89 -8.61
C GLY A 125 2.84 17.56 -8.82
N GLU A 126 3.39 18.08 -7.72
CA GLU A 126 4.79 18.53 -7.64
C GLU A 126 5.63 17.42 -7.03
N PHE A 127 6.75 17.08 -7.67
CA PHE A 127 7.62 16.01 -7.17
C PHE A 127 8.33 16.43 -5.87
N SER A 128 8.31 15.54 -4.87
CA SER A 128 9.06 15.69 -3.63
C SER A 128 9.16 14.35 -2.89
N ASP A 129 10.37 13.93 -2.54
CA ASP A 129 10.62 12.75 -1.71
C ASP A 129 10.71 13.03 -0.20
N ARG A 130 10.43 14.26 0.23
CA ARG A 130 10.50 14.67 1.65
C ARG A 130 9.68 13.78 2.60
N THR A 131 8.64 13.14 2.07
CA THR A 131 7.71 12.29 2.83
C THR A 131 7.81 10.81 2.44
N LEU A 132 8.82 10.39 1.68
CA LEU A 132 8.93 9.02 1.18
C LEU A 132 8.98 7.98 2.32
N ASP A 133 9.68 8.30 3.41
CA ASP A 133 9.80 7.44 4.59
C ASP A 133 8.82 7.82 5.72
N GLN A 134 7.86 8.71 5.44
CA GLN A 134 6.82 9.07 6.39
C GLN A 134 5.63 8.13 6.26
N VAL A 135 5.18 7.61 7.38
CA VAL A 135 3.96 6.81 7.47
C VAL A 135 2.82 7.74 7.87
N ALA A 136 1.70 7.69 7.16
CA ALA A 136 0.52 8.46 7.54
C ALA A 136 0.00 8.00 8.91
N ASP A 137 -0.41 8.96 9.76
CA ASP A 137 -1.02 8.67 11.07
C ASP A 137 -2.39 7.97 10.94
N PHE A 138 -2.99 8.04 9.74
CA PHE A 138 -4.26 7.42 9.39
C PHE A 138 -4.05 6.23 8.46
N GLY A 139 -4.76 5.12 8.70
CA GLY A 139 -4.70 3.92 7.85
C GLY A 139 -3.85 2.78 8.41
N GLY A 140 -3.85 2.59 9.73
CA GLY A 140 -3.07 1.59 10.47
C GLY A 140 -2.91 0.24 9.76
N GLY A 141 -1.84 0.11 8.98
CA GLY A 141 -1.40 -1.18 8.47
C GLY A 141 -0.73 -1.95 9.61
N SER A 142 -0.91 -3.27 9.64
CA SER A 142 -0.22 -4.17 10.59
C SER A 142 1.31 -4.06 10.52
N SER A 143 1.83 -3.47 9.45
CA SER A 143 3.24 -3.13 9.22
C SER A 143 3.73 -1.90 10.00
N PHE A 144 2.81 -1.04 10.43
CA PHE A 144 3.11 0.29 10.96
C PHE A 144 2.63 0.47 12.41
N GLU A 145 2.10 -0.58 13.04
CA GLU A 145 1.59 -0.55 14.43
C GLU A 145 2.64 -0.08 15.46
N GLY A 146 3.94 -0.22 15.16
CA GLY A 146 5.04 0.27 15.99
C GLY A 146 5.65 1.63 15.58
N LEU A 147 5.23 2.22 14.46
CA LEU A 147 5.92 3.35 13.81
C LEU A 147 5.02 4.57 13.61
N ARG A 148 4.20 4.88 14.63
CA ARG A 148 3.33 6.07 14.65
C ARG A 148 4.09 7.40 14.61
N HIS A 149 5.41 7.39 14.50
CA HIS A 149 6.24 8.56 14.66
C HIS A 149 7.46 8.53 13.73
N ALA A 150 7.58 9.55 12.89
CA ALA A 150 8.83 9.85 12.20
C ALA A 150 9.96 10.12 13.24
N PRO A 151 11.22 9.73 12.95
CA PRO A 151 12.36 10.14 13.76
C PRO A 151 12.42 11.66 13.83
N LEU A 152 12.74 12.20 15.02
CA LEU A 152 12.79 13.65 15.23
C LEU A 152 13.87 14.26 14.35
N THR A 153 13.52 15.32 13.62
CA THR A 153 14.50 16.11 12.86
C THR A 153 15.40 16.91 13.81
N LEU A 154 16.64 17.22 13.40
CA LEU A 154 17.55 18.08 14.18
C LEU A 154 16.94 19.46 14.50
N ALA A 155 16.05 19.95 13.65
CA ALA A 155 15.31 21.19 13.85
C ALA A 155 14.23 21.07 14.96
N GLU A 156 13.51 19.95 15.02
CA GLU A 156 12.56 19.65 16.09
C GLU A 156 13.29 19.46 17.44
N VAL A 157 14.43 18.76 17.42
CA VAL A 157 15.29 18.59 18.60
C VAL A 157 15.79 19.95 19.13
N ARG A 158 16.27 20.85 18.25
CA ARG A 158 16.72 22.19 18.65
C ARG A 158 15.61 23.10 19.17
N SER A 159 14.42 23.07 18.55
CA SER A 159 13.31 23.91 19.01
C SER A 159 12.77 23.48 20.39
N LYS A 160 12.85 22.17 20.70
CA LYS A 160 12.39 21.57 21.95
C LYS A 160 13.45 21.42 23.05
N LEU A 161 14.73 21.57 22.73
CA LEU A 161 15.82 21.77 23.70
C LEU A 161 16.09 23.25 24.00
N SER A 162 15.23 24.16 23.53
CA SER A 162 15.34 25.56 23.90
C SER A 162 15.18 25.73 25.41
N LEU A 163 15.91 26.68 26.00
CA LEU A 163 15.90 27.00 27.44
C LEU A 163 14.48 27.19 28.03
N ARG A 164 13.46 27.47 27.20
CA ARG A 164 12.05 27.55 27.61
C ARG A 164 11.41 26.19 27.94
N ALA A 165 11.75 25.11 27.22
CA ALA A 165 11.21 23.77 27.46
C ALA A 165 11.74 23.13 28.76
N LEU A 166 12.93 23.56 29.22
CA LEU A 166 13.53 23.14 30.49
C LEU A 166 12.83 23.75 31.72
N ILE A 167 12.00 24.78 31.53
CA ILE A 167 11.39 25.56 32.61
C ILE A 167 9.88 25.25 32.77
N ASP A 168 9.24 24.58 31.81
CA ASP A 168 7.81 24.17 31.91
C ASP A 168 7.66 22.68 32.31
N PRO A 169 7.21 22.37 33.55
CA PRO A 169 6.98 21.01 34.01
C PRO A 169 5.93 20.22 33.21
N ARG A 170 5.09 20.90 32.42
CA ARG A 170 4.08 20.25 31.56
C ARG A 170 4.70 19.61 30.32
N GLU A 171 5.76 20.19 29.76
CA GLU A 171 6.47 19.59 28.63
C GLU A 171 7.25 18.33 29.04
N TRP A 172 7.65 18.22 30.32
CA TRP A 172 8.34 17.03 30.87
C TRP A 172 7.44 15.79 30.90
N ARG A 173 6.10 15.95 30.92
CA ARG A 173 5.17 14.81 30.81
C ARG A 173 5.13 14.20 29.41
N ALA A 174 5.58 14.93 28.39
CA ALA A 174 5.69 14.43 27.02
C ALA A 174 7.07 13.84 26.71
N LEU A 175 8.07 14.05 27.57
CA LEU A 175 9.45 13.55 27.39
C LEU A 175 9.53 12.03 27.12
N PRO A 176 8.75 11.17 27.83
CA PRO A 176 8.74 9.73 27.53
C PRO A 176 8.28 9.40 26.10
N ARG A 177 7.34 10.17 25.52
CA ARG A 177 6.92 10.00 24.12
C ARG A 177 8.02 10.42 23.14
N TYR A 178 8.80 11.45 23.45
CA TYR A 178 9.91 11.89 22.60
C TYR A 178 11.12 10.96 22.69
N LEU A 179 11.42 10.42 23.88
CA LEU A 179 12.43 9.39 24.07
C LEU A 179 12.07 8.09 23.32
N ALA A 180 10.79 7.71 23.29
CA ALA A 180 10.32 6.60 22.46
C ALA A 180 10.52 6.83 20.95
N ARG A 181 10.63 8.09 20.50
CA ARG A 181 10.90 8.47 19.09
C ARG A 181 12.38 8.54 18.76
N LEU A 182 13.26 8.69 19.74
CA LEU A 182 14.71 8.72 19.55
C LEU A 182 15.31 7.35 19.15
N GLY A 183 14.51 6.27 19.21
CA GLY A 183 14.84 4.94 18.69
C GLY A 183 13.86 4.38 17.65
N ALA A 184 12.91 5.18 17.16
CA ALA A 184 11.92 4.72 16.19
C ALA A 184 12.58 4.53 14.82
N LYS A 185 12.56 3.30 14.31
CA LYS A 185 13.04 2.96 12.96
C LYS A 185 12.06 3.53 11.93
N GLY A 186 12.45 4.53 11.13
CA GLY A 186 11.58 5.06 10.07
C GLY A 186 11.16 3.98 9.05
N ALA A 187 10.21 4.28 8.16
CA ALA A 187 9.76 3.34 7.12
C ALA A 187 10.89 2.89 6.17
N GLY A 188 12.00 3.64 6.14
CA GLY A 188 13.28 3.28 5.50
C GLY A 188 13.94 2.00 6.01
N ALA A 189 13.76 1.66 7.28
CA ALA A 189 14.42 0.51 7.90
C ALA A 189 13.56 -0.77 7.90
N MET A 190 12.40 -0.73 7.24
CA MET A 190 11.50 -1.88 7.15
C MET A 190 11.90 -2.78 6.00
N ASP A 191 12.00 -4.09 6.27
CA ASP A 191 12.05 -5.07 5.20
C ASP A 191 10.67 -5.18 4.55
N VAL A 192 10.51 -4.46 3.44
CA VAL A 192 9.32 -4.48 2.60
C VAL A 192 9.47 -5.49 1.45
N PHE A 193 10.64 -6.06 1.18
CA PHE A 193 10.83 -6.95 0.03
C PHE A 193 11.07 -8.41 0.42
N GLY A 194 11.42 -8.68 1.67
CA GLY A 194 11.72 -10.03 2.18
C GLY A 194 10.65 -10.62 3.09
N ARG A 195 9.45 -10.02 3.21
CA ARG A 195 8.43 -10.48 4.17
C ARG A 195 7.90 -11.87 3.86
N TRP A 196 7.84 -12.20 2.58
CA TRP A 196 7.36 -13.50 2.12
C TRP A 196 8.20 -14.66 2.62
N LYS A 197 9.47 -14.43 2.95
CA LYS A 197 10.37 -15.45 3.51
C LYS A 197 9.90 -15.97 4.88
N HIS A 198 9.10 -15.21 5.62
CA HIS A 198 8.52 -15.67 6.88
C HIS A 198 7.27 -16.54 6.69
N MET A 199 6.80 -16.67 5.45
CA MET A 199 5.61 -17.45 5.08
C MET A 199 5.99 -18.65 4.22
N ASP A 200 7.27 -18.96 4.07
CA ASP A 200 7.76 -20.02 3.19
C ASP A 200 7.23 -21.41 3.59
N GLU A 201 7.01 -21.65 4.88
CA GLU A 201 6.42 -22.87 5.44
C GLU A 201 4.88 -22.83 5.56
N ASP A 202 4.22 -21.68 5.33
CA ASP A 202 2.75 -21.59 5.46
C ASP A 202 2.05 -22.30 4.30
N GLU A 203 1.28 -23.35 4.61
CA GLU A 203 0.58 -24.17 3.61
C GLU A 203 -0.39 -23.37 2.72
N ARG A 204 -1.07 -22.35 3.27
CA ARG A 204 -1.99 -21.51 2.50
C ARG A 204 -1.21 -20.64 1.52
N PHE A 205 -0.08 -20.08 1.97
CA PHE A 205 0.81 -19.28 1.14
C PHE A 205 1.41 -20.12 0.00
N ARG A 206 1.96 -21.30 0.32
CA ARG A 206 2.47 -22.25 -0.68
C ARG A 206 1.38 -22.69 -1.65
N GLY A 207 0.18 -22.94 -1.15
CA GLY A 207 -0.99 -23.34 -1.94
C GLY A 207 -1.45 -22.29 -2.95
N ILE A 208 -1.17 -21.00 -2.75
CA ILE A 208 -1.41 -19.95 -3.75
C ILE A 208 -0.51 -20.20 -4.97
N PHE A 209 0.80 -20.31 -4.76
CA PHE A 209 1.77 -20.40 -5.86
C PHE A 209 1.81 -21.78 -6.52
N ALA A 210 1.41 -22.83 -5.80
CA ALA A 210 1.26 -24.16 -6.39
C ALA A 210 0.07 -24.23 -7.36
N ARG A 211 -1.05 -23.56 -7.04
CA ARG A 211 -2.26 -23.53 -7.89
C ARG A 211 -2.18 -22.51 -9.03
N HIS A 212 -1.36 -21.47 -8.88
CA HIS A 212 -1.26 -20.35 -9.81
C HIS A 212 0.21 -20.07 -10.18
N PRO A 213 0.84 -20.94 -11.00
CA PRO A 213 2.24 -20.75 -11.42
C PRO A 213 2.44 -19.52 -12.31
N ASP A 214 1.38 -19.05 -12.97
CA ASP A 214 1.36 -17.83 -13.80
C ASP A 214 1.66 -16.55 -12.99
N LEU A 215 1.44 -16.56 -11.67
CA LEU A 215 1.82 -15.44 -10.79
C LEU A 215 3.32 -15.14 -10.82
N LEU A 216 4.16 -16.16 -11.00
CA LEU A 216 5.61 -15.96 -11.10
C LEU A 216 5.96 -15.23 -12.39
N GLU A 217 5.39 -15.66 -13.52
CA GLU A 217 5.64 -15.05 -14.82
C GLU A 217 5.20 -13.57 -14.83
N MET A 218 3.97 -13.29 -14.39
CA MET A 218 3.47 -11.92 -14.29
C MET A 218 4.33 -11.07 -13.33
N SER A 219 4.80 -11.66 -12.23
CA SER A 219 5.69 -10.97 -11.29
C SER A 219 7.02 -10.59 -11.94
N GLU A 220 7.64 -11.52 -12.66
CA GLU A 220 8.95 -11.28 -13.29
C GLU A 220 8.86 -10.28 -14.43
N GLU A 221 7.77 -10.29 -15.19
CA GLU A 221 7.52 -9.31 -16.23
C GLU A 221 7.35 -7.89 -15.66
N MET A 222 6.59 -7.74 -14.58
CA MET A 222 6.31 -6.41 -13.99
C MET A 222 7.46 -5.86 -13.14
N PHE A 223 8.11 -6.73 -12.35
CA PHE A 223 9.02 -6.34 -11.26
C PHE A 223 10.45 -6.85 -11.47
N GLY A 224 10.70 -7.66 -12.50
CA GLY A 224 11.96 -8.37 -12.69
C GLY A 224 12.10 -9.59 -11.78
N PRO A 225 13.19 -10.36 -11.94
CA PRO A 225 13.44 -11.53 -11.11
C PRO A 225 13.65 -11.14 -9.64
N ILE A 226 12.89 -11.78 -8.75
CA ILE A 226 13.01 -11.59 -7.30
C ILE A 226 13.86 -12.74 -6.73
N PRO A 227 14.94 -12.48 -5.98
CA PRO A 227 15.81 -13.54 -5.48
C PRO A 227 15.07 -14.56 -4.61
N GLY A 228 15.20 -15.85 -4.96
CA GLY A 228 14.64 -16.98 -4.22
C GLY A 228 13.21 -17.37 -4.60
N THR A 229 12.51 -16.58 -5.42
CA THR A 229 11.09 -16.86 -5.73
C THR A 229 10.92 -17.99 -6.74
N ARG A 230 11.84 -18.14 -7.70
CA ARG A 230 11.81 -19.25 -8.66
C ARG A 230 11.98 -20.60 -7.97
N GLU A 231 12.92 -20.70 -7.04
CA GLU A 231 13.15 -21.89 -6.22
C GLU A 231 11.93 -22.19 -5.37
N PHE A 232 11.40 -21.17 -4.68
CA PHE A 232 10.21 -21.30 -3.85
C PHE A 232 8.99 -21.82 -4.63
N VAL A 233 8.69 -21.28 -5.81
CA VAL A 233 7.54 -21.73 -6.63
C VAL A 233 7.74 -23.17 -7.11
N ARG A 234 8.96 -23.55 -7.49
CA ARG A 234 9.28 -24.95 -7.84
C ARG A 234 9.07 -25.90 -6.67
N ASP A 235 9.46 -25.49 -5.46
CA ASP A 235 9.27 -26.29 -4.25
C ASP A 235 7.80 -26.37 -3.82
N CYS A 236 6.99 -25.35 -4.13
CA CYS A 236 5.54 -25.41 -3.94
C CYS A 236 4.89 -26.45 -4.87
N ALA A 237 5.33 -26.53 -6.13
CA ALA A 237 4.80 -27.49 -7.10
C ALA A 237 5.18 -28.96 -6.81
N ARG A 238 6.29 -29.20 -6.11
CA ARG A 238 6.76 -30.55 -5.74
C ARG A 238 6.10 -31.13 -4.48
N GLY A 239 5.49 -30.26 -3.66
CA GLY A 239 4.86 -30.64 -2.39
C GLY A 239 3.37 -30.98 -2.48
N GLN A 240 2.81 -31.01 -3.70
CA GLN A 240 1.44 -31.45 -3.99
C GLN A 240 1.44 -32.89 -4.51
#